data_AF-A0A8T5JMM7-F1
#
_entry.id   AF-A0A8T5JMM7-F1
#
_cell.length_a   1.000
_cell.length_b   1.000
_cell.length_c   1.000
_cell.angle_alpha   90.00
_cell.angle_beta   90.00
_cell.angle_gamma   90.00
#
_symmetry.space_group_name_H-M   'P 1'
#
loop_
_entity.id
_entity.type
_entity.pdbx_description
1 polymer ?
#
loop_
_entity_poly.entity_id
_entity_poly.type
_entity_poly.pdbx_seq_one_letter_code
_entity_poly.pdbx_strand_id
1 'polypeptide(L)'
;MTLILVTETHGEVSSGFCATFTQFSRLGEYCFTTKHLCELIQHIAENKDLCETKILSFDESLFWKKDIKYTLGLLKLVHEEQESEGPINNSVLDKYVADETSISQKEELQLYTQGTMLDVIISDSGNSIQVGEYTINSTHFGRFADYLTHGGFMGWNPKTPKFATTAKEAMEKSKHPLYSQIQQELINPNAAEY
;
A
#
# COMPACT_ATOMS: atom_id res chain seq x y z
N MET A 1 -3.44 -6.88 9.43
CA MET A 1 -2.34 -7.86 9.47
C MET A 1 -1.18 -7.29 8.67
N THR A 2 0.04 -7.38 9.19
CA THR A 2 1.26 -6.87 8.53
C THR A 2 1.83 -7.99 7.65
N LEU A 3 2.17 -7.68 6.40
CA LEU A 3 2.93 -8.55 5.53
C LEU A 3 4.42 -8.43 5.91
N ILE A 4 5.04 -9.53 6.30
CA ILE A 4 6.49 -9.55 6.56
C ILE A 4 7.21 -9.69 5.21
N LEU A 5 8.07 -8.72 4.89
CA LEU A 5 8.92 -8.76 3.71
C LEU A 5 10.34 -9.13 4.13
N VAL A 6 10.92 -10.11 3.44
CA VAL A 6 12.34 -10.44 3.60
C VAL A 6 13.13 -9.56 2.63
N THR A 7 14.02 -8.74 3.19
CA THR A 7 14.94 -7.88 2.44
C THR A 7 16.32 -8.52 2.39
N GLU A 8 17.07 -8.23 1.34
CA GLU A 8 18.45 -8.69 1.16
C GLU A 8 19.42 -7.94 2.11
N THR A 9 19.02 -6.76 2.57
CA THR A 9 19.88 -5.83 3.34
C THR A 9 19.60 -5.82 4.85
N HIS A 10 18.34 -5.95 5.26
CA HIS A 10 17.88 -5.65 6.62
C HIS A 10 17.11 -6.81 7.27
N GLY A 11 17.09 -7.99 6.63
CA GLY A 11 16.32 -9.13 7.10
C GLY A 11 14.82 -8.91 6.95
N GLU A 12 14.03 -9.31 7.94
CA GLU A 12 12.57 -9.16 7.93
C GLU A 12 12.15 -7.74 8.28
N VAL A 13 11.42 -7.09 7.38
CA VAL A 13 10.81 -5.78 7.60
C VAL A 13 9.29 -5.90 7.60
N SER A 14 8.66 -5.15 8.51
CA SER A 14 7.21 -5.01 8.53
C SER A 14 6.75 -4.16 7.36
N SER A 15 5.86 -4.71 6.54
CA SER A 15 5.14 -3.95 5.51
C SER A 15 3.65 -4.11 5.73
N GLY A 16 2.89 -3.05 5.52
CA GLY A 16 1.51 -3.05 5.97
C GLY A 16 0.66 -2.03 5.27
N PHE A 17 -0.60 -2.40 5.09
CA PHE A 17 -1.61 -1.50 4.59
C PHE A 17 -2.96 -1.94 5.13
N CYS A 18 -3.79 -0.96 5.50
CA CYS A 18 -5.18 -1.18 5.85
C CYS A 18 -6.07 -0.36 4.90
N ALA A 19 -6.56 -1.01 3.83
CA ALA A 19 -7.34 -0.38 2.76
C ALA A 19 -8.52 0.44 3.21
N THR A 20 -9.17 -0.01 4.27
CA THR A 20 -10.41 0.57 4.69
C THR A 20 -10.20 1.92 5.39
N PHE A 21 -8.99 2.24 5.88
CA PHE A 21 -8.83 3.27 6.91
C PHE A 21 -7.71 4.28 6.69
N THR A 22 -6.50 3.85 6.32
CA THR A 22 -5.34 4.74 6.49
C THR A 22 -4.94 5.48 5.22
N GLN A 23 -5.37 5.06 4.02
CA GLN A 23 -4.87 5.58 2.72
C GLN A 23 -3.33 5.61 2.58
N PHE A 24 -2.61 5.05 3.55
CA PHE A 24 -1.17 5.02 3.65
C PHE A 24 -0.72 3.57 3.77
N SER A 25 0.38 3.27 3.09
CA SER A 25 1.06 1.99 3.10
C SER A 25 2.43 2.15 3.73
N ARG A 26 2.95 1.06 4.30
CA ARG A 26 4.21 1.02 5.03
C ARG A 26 5.15 -0.03 4.43
N LEU A 27 6.43 0.30 4.39
CA LEU A 27 7.55 -0.58 4.08
C LEU A 27 8.71 -0.26 5.03
N GLY A 28 8.93 -1.09 6.06
CA GLY A 28 9.93 -0.80 7.08
C GLY A 28 9.63 0.52 7.78
N GLU A 29 10.57 1.46 7.80
CA GLU A 29 10.36 2.79 8.37
C GLU A 29 9.68 3.77 7.40
N TYR A 30 9.52 3.40 6.13
CA TYR A 30 8.94 4.28 5.12
C TYR A 30 7.42 4.18 5.07
N CYS A 31 6.78 5.34 5.03
CA CYS A 31 5.34 5.49 4.83
C CYS A 31 5.05 6.18 3.50
N PHE A 32 4.07 5.69 2.75
CA PHE A 32 3.68 6.23 1.44
C PHE A 32 2.17 6.37 1.36
N THR A 33 1.64 7.37 0.65
CA THR A 33 0.23 7.28 0.26
C THR A 33 0.07 6.04 -0.64
N THR A 34 -0.95 5.22 -0.38
CA THR A 34 -1.15 3.98 -1.15
C THR A 34 -1.34 4.27 -2.63
N LYS A 35 -1.96 5.42 -2.95
CA LYS A 35 -2.10 5.93 -4.31
C LYS A 35 -0.73 6.12 -4.97
N HIS A 36 0.19 6.84 -4.35
CA HIS A 36 1.52 7.09 -4.94
C HIS A 36 2.32 5.82 -5.13
N LEU A 37 2.21 4.87 -4.19
CA LEU A 37 2.90 3.60 -4.33
C LEU A 37 2.31 2.76 -5.47
N CYS A 38 0.98 2.78 -5.67
CA CYS A 38 0.33 2.15 -6.83
C CYS A 38 0.74 2.83 -8.15
N GLU A 39 0.83 4.16 -8.17
CA GLU A 39 1.27 4.92 -9.35
C GLU A 39 2.74 4.63 -9.68
N LEU A 40 3.61 4.45 -8.68
CA LEU A 40 4.98 3.97 -8.86
C LEU A 40 5.00 2.56 -9.47
N ILE A 41 4.23 1.63 -8.91
CA ILE A 41 4.12 0.25 -9.41
C ILE A 41 3.71 0.26 -10.89
N GLN A 42 2.68 1.03 -11.23
CA GLN A 42 2.23 1.23 -12.61
C GLN A 42 3.36 1.80 -13.48
N HIS A 43 4.03 2.86 -13.02
CA HIS A 43 5.10 3.51 -13.78
C HIS A 43 6.24 2.54 -14.10
N ILE A 44 6.68 1.74 -13.13
CA ILE A 44 7.69 0.69 -13.36
C ILE A 44 7.15 -0.33 -14.37
N ALA A 45 5.91 -0.77 -14.22
CA ALA A 45 5.33 -1.81 -15.06
C ALA A 45 5.21 -1.40 -16.54
N GLU A 46 4.97 -0.12 -16.81
CA GLU A 46 4.79 0.44 -18.15
C GLU A 46 6.12 0.78 -18.85
N ASN A 47 7.23 0.91 -18.10
CA ASN A 47 8.51 1.40 -18.61
C ASN A 47 9.60 0.33 -18.50
N LYS A 48 9.66 -0.60 -19.47
CA LYS A 48 10.54 -1.79 -19.43
C LYS A 48 12.04 -1.53 -19.18
N ASP A 49 12.53 -0.33 -19.50
CA ASP A 49 13.95 0.05 -19.41
C ASP A 49 14.20 0.98 -18.20
N LEU A 50 13.23 1.13 -17.30
CA LEU A 50 13.35 1.98 -16.12
C LEU A 50 14.26 1.32 -15.07
N CYS A 51 15.44 1.90 -14.86
CA CYS A 51 16.36 1.43 -13.82
C CYS A 51 16.34 2.30 -12.55
N GLU A 52 15.81 3.53 -12.63
CA GLU A 52 15.80 4.45 -11.49
C GLU A 52 14.58 5.39 -11.56
N THR A 53 13.99 5.66 -10.39
CA THR A 53 12.98 6.70 -10.20
C THR A 53 12.99 7.15 -8.74
N LYS A 54 11.99 7.93 -8.32
CA LYS A 54 11.88 8.39 -6.93
C LYS A 54 10.45 8.29 -6.43
N ILE A 55 10.30 8.13 -5.12
CA ILE A 55 9.01 8.14 -4.43
C ILE A 55 9.05 9.04 -3.21
N LEU A 56 7.96 9.72 -2.92
CA LEU A 56 7.83 10.56 -1.74
C LEU A 56 7.38 9.71 -0.55
N SER A 57 8.21 9.64 0.49
CA SER A 57 7.88 9.02 1.77
C SER A 57 7.53 10.08 2.83
N PHE A 58 6.80 9.68 3.86
CA PHE A 58 6.36 10.55 4.96
C PHE A 58 6.80 9.97 6.30
N ASP A 59 6.83 10.81 7.32
CA ASP A 59 7.09 10.40 8.71
C ASP A 59 6.07 9.33 9.16
N GLU A 60 6.57 8.21 9.69
CA GLU A 60 5.74 7.09 10.15
C GLU A 60 4.74 7.50 11.24
N SER A 61 5.04 8.52 12.05
CA SER A 61 4.10 9.04 13.05
C SER A 61 2.81 9.57 12.43
N LEU A 62 2.83 10.01 11.16
CA LEU A 62 1.63 10.42 10.44
C LEU A 62 0.72 9.23 10.12
N PHE A 63 1.30 8.06 9.84
CA PHE A 63 0.56 6.81 9.68
C PHE A 63 -0.19 6.47 10.97
N TRP A 64 0.55 6.41 12.09
CA TRP A 64 0.00 6.02 13.38
C TRP A 64 -1.00 7.03 13.93
N LYS A 65 -0.74 8.32 13.74
CA LYS A 65 -1.68 9.37 14.18
C LYS A 65 -3.04 9.24 13.51
N LYS A 66 -3.07 8.89 12.21
CA LYS A 66 -4.34 8.65 11.50
C LYS A 66 -5.01 7.38 11.95
N ASP A 67 -4.26 6.28 12.07
CA ASP A 67 -4.79 5.00 12.54
C ASP A 67 -5.40 5.09 13.96
N ILE A 68 -4.72 5.79 14.87
CA ILE A 68 -5.22 6.05 16.23
C ILE A 68 -6.47 6.91 16.20
N LYS A 69 -6.47 8.03 15.44
CA LYS A 69 -7.64 8.93 15.34
C LYS A 69 -8.87 8.16 14.84
N TYR A 70 -8.68 7.34 13.80
CA TYR A 70 -9.72 6.50 13.24
C TYR A 70 -10.23 5.47 14.26
N THR A 71 -9.31 4.72 14.90
CA THR A 71 -9.65 3.70 15.89
C THR A 71 -10.43 4.30 17.07
N LEU A 72 -10.02 5.47 17.55
CA LEU A 72 -10.74 6.20 18.60
C LEU A 72 -12.12 6.66 18.14
N GLY A 73 -12.26 7.09 16.88
CA GLY A 73 -13.54 7.42 16.26
C GLY A 73 -14.49 6.22 16.21
N LEU A 74 -14.00 5.06 15.76
CA LEU A 74 -14.76 3.81 15.76
C LEU A 74 -15.17 3.37 17.17
N LEU A 75 -14.23 3.37 18.12
CA LEU A 75 -14.52 2.97 19.50
C LEU A 75 -15.59 3.87 20.13
N LYS A 76 -15.54 5.17 19.84
CA LYS A 76 -16.55 6.12 20.27
C LYS A 76 -17.92 5.80 19.65
N LEU A 77 -17.99 5.53 18.35
CA LEU A 77 -19.23 5.15 17.67
C LEU A 77 -19.82 3.84 18.23
N VAL A 78 -18.99 2.82 18.41
CA VAL A 78 -19.40 1.54 19.01
C VAL A 78 -19.95 1.74 20.43
N HIS A 79 -19.31 2.61 21.21
CA HIS A 79 -19.75 2.93 22.56
C HIS A 79 -21.10 3.67 22.55
N GLU A 80 -21.26 4.69 21.70
CA GLU A 80 -22.50 5.46 21.55
C GLU A 80 -23.68 4.58 21.06
N GLU A 81 -23.43 3.60 20.18
CA GLU A 81 -24.47 2.65 19.76
C GLU A 81 -24.80 1.60 20.83
N GLN A 82 -23.83 1.14 21.63
CA GLN A 82 -24.10 0.22 22.75
C GLN A 82 -24.97 0.84 23.84
N GLU A 83 -24.89 2.15 24.05
CA GLU A 83 -25.78 2.87 24.97
C GLU A 83 -27.23 2.99 24.46
N SER A 84 -27.48 2.69 23.17
CA SER A 84 -28.80 2.83 22.52
C SER A 84 -29.67 1.56 22.49
N GLU A 85 -29.29 0.49 23.20
CA GLU A 85 -30.00 -0.81 23.30
C GLU A 85 -30.37 -1.49 21.95
N GLY A 86 -29.60 -1.26 20.89
CA GLY A 86 -29.80 -1.88 19.57
C GLY A 86 -28.55 -2.59 19.02
N PRO A 87 -28.68 -3.50 18.04
CA PRO A 87 -27.52 -4.04 17.32
C PRO A 87 -26.80 -2.92 16.56
N ILE A 88 -25.46 -2.98 16.53
CA ILE A 88 -24.61 -2.02 15.81
C ILE A 88 -25.08 -1.89 14.36
N ASN A 89 -25.41 -0.67 13.93
CA ASN A 89 -25.95 -0.44 12.60
C ASN A 89 -24.80 -0.11 11.63
N ASN A 90 -24.53 -1.02 10.69
CA ASN A 90 -23.48 -0.86 9.68
C ASN A 90 -23.57 0.47 8.90
N SER A 91 -24.76 1.08 8.78
CA SER A 91 -24.92 2.38 8.09
C SER A 91 -24.22 3.57 8.78
N VAL A 92 -23.92 3.47 10.08
CA VAL A 92 -23.19 4.51 10.84
C VAL A 92 -21.69 4.40 10.58
N LEU A 93 -21.15 3.17 10.56
CA LEU A 93 -19.79 2.90 10.12
C LEU A 93 -19.55 3.38 8.68
N ASP A 94 -20.49 3.09 7.77
CA ASP A 94 -20.39 3.51 6.36
C ASP A 94 -20.35 5.04 6.19
N LYS A 95 -21.10 5.78 7.01
CA LYS A 95 -21.09 7.25 7.00
C LYS A 95 -19.79 7.84 7.56
N TYR A 96 -19.26 7.28 8.63
CA TYR A 96 -18.01 7.76 9.21
C TYR A 96 -16.82 7.53 8.26
N VAL A 97 -16.80 6.38 7.57
CA VAL A 97 -15.84 6.08 6.50
C VAL A 97 -15.98 7.09 5.34
N ALA A 98 -17.20 7.46 4.95
CA ALA A 98 -17.43 8.45 3.90
C ALA A 98 -16.94 9.87 4.30
N ASP A 99 -17.10 10.27 5.56
CA ASP A 99 -16.67 11.61 6.02
C ASP A 99 -15.15 11.71 6.24
N GLU A 100 -14.49 10.70 6.83
CA GLU A 100 -13.03 10.72 7.08
C GLU A 100 -12.19 10.57 5.79
N THR A 101 -12.76 10.03 4.71
CA THR A 101 -12.09 10.02 3.40
C THR A 101 -12.03 11.39 2.72
N SER A 102 -12.72 12.40 3.25
CA SER A 102 -12.69 13.79 2.77
C SER A 102 -11.57 14.60 3.44
N ILE A 103 -10.32 14.21 3.22
CA ILE A 103 -9.19 15.09 3.58
C ILE A 103 -9.36 16.39 2.79
N SER A 104 -9.33 17.53 3.47
CA SER A 104 -9.40 18.80 2.76
C SER A 104 -8.17 18.91 1.86
N GLN A 105 -8.34 19.34 0.60
CA GLN A 105 -7.22 19.47 -0.37
C GLN A 105 -6.03 20.27 0.20
N LYS A 106 -6.28 21.15 1.18
CA LYS A 106 -5.29 21.93 1.91
C LYS A 106 -4.41 21.09 2.84
N GLU A 107 -4.97 20.11 3.55
CA GLU A 107 -4.21 19.18 4.40
C GLU A 107 -3.38 18.22 3.54
N GLU A 108 -3.92 17.80 2.39
CA GLU A 108 -3.18 16.98 1.43
C GLU A 108 -1.95 17.73 0.88
N LEU A 109 -2.12 19.00 0.48
CA LEU A 109 -1.03 19.87 0.03
C LEU A 109 0.05 20.11 1.10
N GLN A 110 -0.32 20.24 2.38
CA GLN A 110 0.66 20.39 3.46
C GLN A 110 1.46 19.12 3.71
N LEU A 111 0.84 17.95 3.60
CA LEU A 111 1.55 16.67 3.72
C LEU A 111 2.66 16.55 2.67
N TYR A 112 2.39 16.94 1.42
CA TYR A 112 3.39 16.88 0.34
C TYR A 112 4.63 17.74 0.60
N THR A 113 4.53 18.81 1.39
CA THR A 113 5.69 19.64 1.75
C THR A 113 6.58 19.05 2.84
N GLN A 114 6.12 18.00 3.53
CA GLN A 114 6.82 17.36 4.64
C GLN A 114 7.44 16.01 4.27
N GLY A 115 7.20 15.55 3.04
CA GLY A 115 7.72 14.26 2.60
C GLY A 115 9.21 14.31 2.28
N THR A 116 9.88 13.16 2.43
CA THR A 116 11.26 12.93 2.02
C THR A 116 11.26 12.14 0.72
N MET A 117 11.97 12.64 -0.29
CA MET A 117 12.15 11.91 -1.53
C MET A 117 13.14 10.75 -1.32
N LEU A 118 12.70 9.54 -1.63
CA LEU A 118 13.51 8.34 -1.63
C LEU A 118 13.84 7.93 -3.06
N ASP A 119 15.05 7.42 -3.26
CA ASP A 119 15.45 6.79 -4.51
C ASP A 119 14.85 5.39 -4.61
N VAL A 120 14.44 5.04 -5.83
CA VAL A 120 13.96 3.72 -6.20
C VAL A 120 14.84 3.23 -7.32
N ILE A 121 15.64 2.20 -7.05
CA ILE A 121 16.64 1.69 -7.99
C ILE A 121 16.29 0.24 -8.30
N ILE A 122 16.21 -0.11 -9.58
CA ILE A 122 15.92 -1.45 -10.05
C ILE A 122 17.20 -2.03 -10.63
N SER A 123 17.56 -3.22 -10.16
CA SER A 123 18.73 -3.95 -10.70
C SER A 123 18.60 -4.16 -12.21
N ASP A 124 19.72 -4.12 -12.95
CA ASP A 124 19.72 -4.31 -14.41
C ASP A 124 19.10 -5.63 -14.86
N SER A 125 19.20 -6.68 -14.02
CA SER A 125 18.58 -7.98 -14.28
C SER A 125 17.10 -8.04 -13.87
N GLY A 126 16.61 -7.03 -13.14
CA GLY A 126 15.27 -6.98 -12.55
C GLY A 126 15.02 -8.02 -11.46
N ASN A 127 16.07 -8.54 -10.82
CA ASN A 127 15.91 -9.53 -9.74
C ASN A 127 15.63 -8.89 -8.38
N SER A 128 15.87 -7.59 -8.25
CA SER A 128 15.63 -6.83 -7.03
C SER A 128 15.33 -5.37 -7.34
N ILE A 129 14.67 -4.73 -6.38
CA ILE A 129 14.38 -3.31 -6.30
C ILE A 129 14.81 -2.78 -4.94
N GLN A 130 15.51 -1.65 -4.94
CA GLN A 130 15.87 -0.90 -3.76
C GLN A 130 14.89 0.27 -3.60
N VAL A 131 14.29 0.40 -2.42
CA VAL A 131 13.44 1.54 -2.04
C VAL A 131 14.05 2.16 -0.78
N GLY A 132 14.65 3.35 -0.93
CA GLY A 132 15.47 3.92 0.14
C GLY A 132 16.63 2.98 0.50
N GLU A 133 16.67 2.50 1.74
CA GLU A 133 17.69 1.56 2.23
C GLU A 133 17.33 0.08 2.07
N TYR A 134 16.09 -0.26 1.67
CA TYR A 134 15.62 -1.64 1.60
C TYR A 134 15.79 -2.21 0.21
N THR A 135 16.63 -3.23 0.05
CA THR A 135 16.69 -4.05 -1.16
C THR A 135 15.77 -5.25 -1.03
N ILE A 136 14.81 -5.35 -1.95
CA ILE A 136 13.74 -6.35 -1.94
C ILE A 136 13.86 -7.16 -3.23
N ASN A 137 13.85 -8.48 -3.13
CA ASN A 137 13.83 -9.33 -4.32
C ASN A 137 12.53 -9.09 -5.13
N SER A 138 12.59 -9.35 -6.44
CA SER A 138 11.49 -9.17 -7.38
C SER A 138 10.22 -9.92 -6.99
N THR A 139 10.35 -11.15 -6.46
CA THR A 139 9.21 -11.96 -6.02
C THR A 139 8.47 -11.31 -4.85
N HIS A 140 9.20 -10.95 -3.79
CA HIS A 140 8.66 -10.33 -2.59
C HIS A 140 8.07 -8.95 -2.88
N PHE A 141 8.75 -8.15 -3.71
CA PHE A 141 8.20 -6.88 -4.14
C PHE A 141 6.92 -7.06 -4.96
N GLY A 142 6.89 -8.03 -5.88
CA GLY A 142 5.70 -8.37 -6.65
C GLY A 142 4.52 -8.78 -5.76
N ARG A 143 4.76 -9.63 -4.76
CA ARG A 143 3.73 -10.02 -3.76
C ARG A 143 3.25 -8.84 -2.92
N PHE A 144 4.15 -7.92 -2.56
CA PHE A 144 3.79 -6.69 -1.87
C PHE A 144 2.92 -5.78 -2.75
N ALA A 145 3.32 -5.57 -4.00
CA ALA A 145 2.56 -4.80 -4.97
C ALA A 145 1.16 -5.40 -5.16
N ASP A 146 1.07 -6.71 -5.35
CA ASP A 146 -0.19 -7.43 -5.47
C ASP A 146 -1.07 -7.26 -4.21
N TYR A 147 -0.48 -7.46 -3.02
CA TYR A 147 -1.14 -7.24 -1.73
C TYR A 147 -1.75 -5.83 -1.63
N LEU A 148 -1.01 -4.78 -2.02
CA LEU A 148 -1.50 -3.40 -2.01
C LEU A 148 -2.66 -3.19 -2.98
N THR A 149 -2.54 -3.70 -4.21
CA THR A 149 -3.59 -3.53 -5.22
C THR A 149 -4.89 -4.24 -4.86
N HIS A 150 -4.83 -5.29 -4.04
CA HIS A 150 -6.00 -5.96 -3.49
C HIS A 150 -6.63 -5.26 -2.28
N GLY A 151 -5.94 -4.31 -1.66
CA GLY A 151 -6.42 -3.60 -0.48
C GLY A 151 -5.85 -4.16 0.83
N GLY A 152 -4.72 -4.84 0.74
CA GLY A 152 -4.14 -5.56 1.85
C GLY A 152 -5.07 -6.65 2.40
N PHE A 153 -4.92 -6.96 3.69
CA PHE A 153 -5.61 -8.09 4.31
C PHE A 153 -7.15 -8.00 4.28
N MET A 154 -7.70 -6.80 4.46
CA MET A 154 -9.16 -6.60 4.50
C MET A 154 -9.78 -6.43 3.12
N GLY A 155 -8.95 -6.24 2.10
CA GLY A 155 -9.39 -5.87 0.77
C GLY A 155 -9.98 -4.45 0.69
N TRP A 156 -10.27 -4.00 -0.53
CA TRP A 156 -10.99 -2.74 -0.76
C TRP A 156 -12.50 -2.92 -0.52
N ASN A 157 -13.08 -2.12 0.38
CA ASN A 157 -14.52 -2.07 0.65
C ASN A 157 -15.02 -0.61 0.51
N PRO A 158 -16.14 -0.31 -0.19
CA PRO A 158 -16.99 -1.18 -1.01
C PRO A 158 -16.56 -1.25 -2.49
N LYS A 159 -15.58 -0.44 -2.92
CA LYS A 159 -15.09 -0.41 -4.30
C LYS A 159 -13.58 -0.23 -4.35
N THR A 160 -12.91 -1.05 -5.15
CA THR A 160 -11.49 -0.91 -5.47
C THR A 160 -11.24 0.46 -6.11
N PRO A 161 -10.30 1.27 -5.59
CA PRO A 161 -9.93 2.53 -6.20
C PRO A 161 -9.34 2.32 -7.59
N LYS A 162 -9.63 3.25 -8.51
CA LYS A 162 -9.15 3.17 -9.91
C LYS A 162 -7.63 3.01 -10.00
N PHE A 163 -6.86 3.72 -9.17
CA PHE A 163 -5.39 3.62 -9.16
C PHE A 163 -4.90 2.20 -8.83
N ALA A 164 -5.59 1.47 -7.96
CA ALA A 164 -5.22 0.12 -7.57
C ALA A 164 -5.51 -0.87 -8.72
N THR A 165 -6.67 -0.73 -9.38
CA THR A 165 -7.01 -1.51 -10.57
C THR A 165 -6.02 -1.27 -11.71
N THR A 166 -5.68 -0.01 -11.99
CA THR A 166 -4.73 0.33 -13.06
C THR A 166 -3.33 -0.21 -12.78
N ALA A 167 -2.84 -0.10 -11.53
CA ALA A 167 -1.56 -0.66 -11.14
C ALA A 167 -1.51 -2.19 -11.29
N LYS A 168 -2.57 -2.89 -10.87
CA LYS A 168 -2.69 -4.35 -11.03
C LYS A 168 -2.63 -4.76 -12.50
N GLU A 169 -3.46 -4.15 -13.34
CA GLU A 169 -3.48 -4.46 -14.77
C GLU A 169 -2.14 -4.17 -15.47
N ALA A 170 -1.48 -3.08 -15.08
CA ALA A 170 -0.16 -2.75 -15.60
C ALA A 170 0.87 -3.82 -15.22
N MET A 171 0.87 -4.27 -13.96
CA MET A 171 1.73 -5.34 -13.47
C MET A 171 1.48 -6.66 -14.20
N GLU A 172 0.23 -7.07 -14.38
CA GLU A 172 -0.15 -8.31 -15.09
C GLU A 172 0.29 -8.32 -16.56
N LYS A 173 0.28 -7.16 -17.22
CA LYS A 173 0.64 -7.01 -18.64
C LYS A 173 2.09 -6.57 -18.85
N SER A 174 2.84 -6.34 -17.78
CA SER A 174 4.17 -5.74 -17.83
C SER A 174 5.16 -6.60 -18.61
N LYS A 175 6.08 -5.95 -19.32
CA LYS A 175 7.28 -6.58 -19.89
C LYS A 175 8.54 -6.25 -19.08
N HIS A 176 8.39 -5.58 -17.95
CA HIS A 176 9.50 -5.21 -17.09
C HIS A 176 10.05 -6.47 -16.40
N PRO A 177 11.37 -6.74 -16.43
CA PRO A 177 11.95 -7.95 -15.85
C PRO A 177 11.59 -8.16 -14.37
N LEU A 178 11.50 -7.08 -13.59
CA LEU A 178 11.04 -7.05 -12.19
C LEU A 178 9.74 -7.82 -11.92
N TYR A 179 8.76 -7.81 -12.84
CA TYR A 179 7.46 -8.45 -12.63
C TYR A 179 7.35 -9.85 -13.24
N SER A 180 8.40 -10.34 -13.91
CA SER A 180 8.35 -11.62 -14.62
C SER A 180 8.01 -12.81 -13.72
N GLN A 181 8.56 -12.83 -12.50
CA GLN A 181 8.33 -13.92 -11.55
C GLN A 181 6.91 -13.89 -10.97
N ILE A 182 6.44 -12.72 -10.51
CA ILE A 182 5.10 -12.62 -9.91
C ILE A 182 4.01 -12.93 -10.95
N GLN A 183 4.21 -12.57 -12.22
CA GLN A 183 3.30 -12.93 -13.31
C GLN A 183 3.18 -14.46 -13.47
N GLN A 184 4.28 -15.20 -13.33
CA GLN A 184 4.24 -16.66 -13.38
C GLN A 184 3.46 -17.25 -12.20
N GLU A 185 3.62 -16.70 -10.99
CA GLU A 185 2.84 -17.09 -9.81
C GLU A 185 1.34 -16.77 -9.99
N LEU A 186 1.00 -15.61 -10.56
CA LEU A 186 -0.38 -15.21 -10.81
C LEU A 186 -1.07 -16.10 -11.86
N ILE A 187 -0.33 -16.56 -12.87
CA ILE A 187 -0.83 -17.49 -13.88
C ILE A 187 -0.93 -18.92 -13.32
N ASN A 188 -0.03 -19.32 -12.43
CA ASN A 188 0.01 -20.64 -11.83
C ASN A 188 0.24 -20.56 -10.31
N PRO A 189 -0.82 -20.38 -9.50
CA PRO A 189 -0.71 -20.21 -8.05
C PRO A 189 -0.05 -21.40 -7.33
N ASN A 190 -0.07 -22.58 -7.95
CA ASN A 190 0.53 -23.80 -7.40
C ASN A 190 2.04 -23.93 -7.71
N ALA A 191 2.63 -23.00 -8.45
CA ALA A 191 4.06 -23.01 -8.77
C ALA A 191 4.95 -22.43 -7.65
N ALA A 192 4.35 -21.75 -6.65
CA ALA A 192 5.08 -21.02 -5.61
C ALA A 192 5.60 -21.90 -4.44
N GLU A 193 5.40 -23.22 -4.49
CA GLU A 193 5.80 -24.17 -3.42
C GLU A 193 7.15 -24.90 -3.66
N TYR A 194 8.00 -24.43 -4.57
CA TYR A 194 9.31 -25.05 -4.85
C TYR A 194 10.50 -24.12 -4.67
#